data_AF-A0A8T7E3S6-F1
#
_entry.id   AF-A0A8T7E3S6-F1
#
_cell.length_a   1.000
_cell.length_b   1.000
_cell.length_c   1.000
_cell.angle_alpha   90.00
_cell.angle_beta   90.00
_cell.angle_gamma   90.00
#
_symmetry.space_group_name_H-M   'P 1'
#
loop_
_entity.id
_entity.type
_entity.pdbx_description
1 polymer ?
#
loop_
_entity_poly.entity_id
_entity_poly.type
_entity_poly.pdbx_seq_one_letter_code
_entity_poly.pdbx_strand_id
1 'polypeptide(L)'
;MTTPLVIWRVTDGKPGHDRQSLGLARALAAATGTECHDLASGSPGAAVAIAFAGRRDLDQLPAPDLILGAGHATHAWLLAAGRRYGGRTIVLMKPSLPHGWFSLCLVPRHDRVPPADNIIETTGALNPVRPGAARDGALAVVLIGGPSRHHCWDTGALARELAAVMAASAAERWLGSGSRRTPDEVGAALRALGIDFHAADQLPGDWVDTQLAVAGEVWVSADSVSMIYEALTGGGSVGIL
;
A
#
# COMPACT_ATOMS: atom_id res chain seq x y z
N MET A 1 31.72 5.27 -10.96
CA MET A 1 30.25 5.41 -10.98
C MET A 1 29.70 4.10 -10.44
N THR A 2 28.99 4.12 -9.32
CA THR A 2 28.36 2.91 -8.76
C THR A 2 27.20 2.51 -9.67
N THR A 3 27.17 1.24 -10.09
CA THR A 3 26.02 0.69 -10.84
C THR A 3 24.76 0.84 -9.98
N PRO A 4 23.65 1.38 -10.53
CA PRO A 4 22.41 1.53 -9.77
C PRO A 4 21.87 0.14 -9.38
N LEU A 5 21.22 0.07 -8.21
CA LEU A 5 20.56 -1.16 -7.75
C LEU A 5 19.35 -1.46 -8.64
N VAL A 6 19.32 -2.62 -9.29
CA VAL A 6 18.22 -3.03 -10.17
C VAL A 6 17.13 -3.73 -9.36
N ILE A 7 15.92 -3.18 -9.40
CA ILE A 7 14.76 -3.68 -8.68
C ILE A 7 13.69 -4.14 -9.68
N TRP A 8 13.27 -5.39 -9.58
CA TRP A 8 12.05 -5.87 -10.22
C TRP A 8 10.91 -5.87 -9.21
N ARG A 9 9.90 -5.01 -9.40
CA ARG A 9 8.72 -4.92 -8.54
C ARG A 9 7.55 -5.65 -9.15
N VAL A 10 7.13 -6.74 -8.52
CA VAL A 10 6.05 -7.60 -8.99
C VAL A 10 4.72 -7.10 -8.41
N THR A 11 3.77 -6.78 -9.28
CA THR A 11 2.44 -6.27 -8.91
C THR A 11 1.37 -7.33 -9.10
N ASP A 12 0.39 -7.38 -8.20
CA ASP A 12 -0.78 -8.27 -8.31
C ASP A 12 -2.09 -7.51 -8.60
N GLY A 13 -1.99 -6.18 -8.79
CA GLY A 13 -3.12 -5.31 -9.13
C GLY A 13 -4.02 -4.97 -7.94
N LYS A 14 -3.66 -5.38 -6.72
CA LYS A 14 -4.34 -4.96 -5.50
C LYS A 14 -3.64 -3.71 -4.96
N PRO A 15 -4.33 -2.55 -4.86
CA PRO A 15 -3.72 -1.28 -4.46
C PRO A 15 -2.93 -1.36 -3.15
N GLY A 16 -3.45 -2.02 -2.11
CA GLY A 16 -2.75 -2.15 -0.84
C GLY A 16 -1.47 -3.00 -0.90
N HIS A 17 -1.38 -3.95 -1.84
CA HIS A 17 -0.16 -4.73 -2.05
C HIS A 17 0.84 -3.93 -2.88
N ASP A 18 0.40 -3.37 -4.01
CA ASP A 18 1.25 -2.61 -4.91
C ASP A 18 1.84 -1.37 -4.22
N ARG A 19 1.08 -0.73 -3.32
CA ARG A 19 1.55 0.41 -2.51
C ARG A 19 2.61 0.01 -1.48
N GLN A 20 2.52 -1.20 -0.90
CA GLN A 20 3.57 -1.71 0.01
C GLN A 20 4.90 -1.88 -0.72
N SER A 21 4.90 -2.60 -1.84
CA SER A 21 6.13 -2.83 -2.61
C SER A 21 6.68 -1.54 -3.21
N LEU A 22 5.81 -0.61 -3.64
CA LEU A 22 6.19 0.73 -4.10
C LEU A 22 6.85 1.55 -2.99
N GLY A 23 6.33 1.49 -1.76
CA GLY A 23 6.91 2.18 -0.61
C GLY A 23 8.35 1.76 -0.34
N LEU A 24 8.62 0.44 -0.34
CA LEU A 24 9.97 -0.09 -0.21
C LEU A 24 10.86 0.32 -1.38
N ALA A 25 10.39 0.19 -2.62
CA ALA A 25 11.16 0.57 -3.80
C ALA A 25 11.57 2.06 -3.77
N ARG A 26 10.65 2.97 -3.41
CA ARG A 26 10.93 4.41 -3.27
C ARG A 26 11.92 4.71 -2.14
N ALA A 27 11.85 3.96 -1.04
CA ALA A 27 12.79 4.12 0.07
C ALA A 27 14.22 3.70 -0.34
N LEU A 28 14.35 2.56 -1.04
CA LEU A 28 15.63 2.10 -1.59
C LEU A 28 16.19 3.07 -2.64
N ALA A 29 15.34 3.57 -3.54
CA ALA A 29 15.71 4.56 -4.55
C ALA A 29 16.33 5.82 -3.92
N ALA A 30 15.73 6.31 -2.84
CA ALA A 30 16.22 7.48 -2.12
C ALA A 30 17.54 7.22 -1.36
N ALA A 31 17.82 5.97 -0.97
CA ALA A 31 19.00 5.62 -0.19
C ALA A 31 20.24 5.35 -1.04
N THR A 32 20.09 4.70 -2.20
CA THR A 32 21.25 4.18 -2.96
C THR A 32 21.24 4.48 -4.46
N GLY A 33 20.16 5.07 -5.00
CA GLY A 33 19.95 5.15 -6.45
C GLY A 33 19.58 3.79 -7.05
N THR A 34 18.43 3.72 -7.72
CA THR A 34 17.87 2.45 -8.22
C THR A 34 17.32 2.59 -9.63
N GLU A 35 17.37 1.51 -10.39
CA GLU A 35 16.57 1.30 -11.60
C GLU A 35 15.42 0.34 -11.25
N CYS A 36 14.16 0.78 -11.38
CA CYS A 36 13.00 -0.03 -10.97
C CYS A 36 12.13 -0.39 -12.18
N HIS A 37 11.80 -1.68 -12.31
CA HIS A 37 10.93 -2.21 -13.35
C HIS A 37 9.68 -2.83 -12.72
N ASP A 38 8.50 -2.33 -13.11
CA ASP A 38 7.22 -2.82 -12.62
C ASP A 38 6.69 -3.94 -13.52
N LEU A 39 6.44 -5.11 -12.94
CA LEU A 39 6.13 -6.34 -13.65
C LEU A 39 4.83 -6.94 -13.11
N ALA A 40 3.83 -7.09 -13.96
CA ALA A 40 2.59 -7.76 -13.57
C ALA A 40 2.85 -9.25 -13.32
N SER A 41 2.40 -9.77 -12.17
CA SER A 41 2.51 -11.20 -11.85
C SER A 41 1.78 -12.06 -12.89
N GLY A 42 0.72 -11.53 -13.49
CA GLY A 42 -0.09 -12.21 -14.51
C GLY A 42 -0.84 -13.41 -13.95
N SER A 43 -1.10 -14.40 -14.81
CA SER A 43 -1.78 -15.64 -14.43
C SER A 43 -0.81 -16.63 -13.75
N PRO A 44 -1.29 -17.64 -13.02
CA PRO A 44 -0.44 -18.67 -12.41
C PRO A 44 0.52 -19.36 -13.39
N GLY A 45 0.16 -19.47 -14.67
CA GLY A 45 1.02 -20.03 -15.73
C GLY A 45 2.24 -19.18 -16.07
N ALA A 46 2.23 -17.89 -15.73
CA ALA A 46 3.36 -16.99 -15.99
C ALA A 46 4.62 -17.41 -15.21
N ALA A 47 4.47 -17.86 -13.96
CA ALA A 47 5.59 -18.35 -13.16
C ALA A 47 6.23 -19.62 -13.77
N VAL A 48 5.41 -20.52 -14.33
CA VAL A 48 5.88 -21.72 -15.03
C VAL A 48 6.66 -21.32 -16.29
N ALA A 49 6.10 -20.41 -17.10
CA ALA A 49 6.78 -19.91 -18.29
C ALA A 49 8.15 -19.29 -17.95
N ILE A 50 8.22 -18.45 -16.92
CA ILE A 50 9.47 -17.86 -16.42
C ILE A 50 10.48 -18.94 -16.02
N ALA A 51 10.05 -19.93 -15.25
CA ALA A 51 10.93 -20.96 -14.72
C ALA A 51 11.54 -21.86 -15.81
N PHE A 52 10.78 -22.21 -16.86
CA PHE A 52 11.19 -23.20 -17.86
C PHE A 52 11.63 -22.60 -19.20
N ALA A 53 10.94 -21.58 -19.69
CA ALA A 53 11.18 -21.00 -21.01
C ALA A 53 11.83 -19.61 -20.95
N GLY A 54 11.80 -18.95 -19.78
CA GLY A 54 12.07 -17.52 -19.69
C GLY A 54 10.95 -16.70 -20.33
N ARG A 55 11.13 -15.38 -20.34
CA ARG A 55 10.20 -14.42 -20.92
C ARG A 55 10.99 -13.35 -21.63
N ARG A 56 10.74 -13.17 -22.94
CA ARG A 56 11.50 -12.23 -23.78
C ARG A 56 11.50 -10.81 -23.24
N ASP A 57 10.39 -10.36 -22.68
CA ASP A 57 10.28 -9.03 -22.09
C ASP A 57 11.12 -8.88 -20.81
N LEU A 58 11.31 -9.96 -20.05
CA LEU A 58 12.19 -9.99 -18.89
C LEU A 58 13.66 -10.16 -19.27
N ASP A 59 13.93 -10.94 -20.32
CA ASP A 59 15.29 -11.18 -20.85
C ASP A 59 15.94 -9.90 -21.40
N GLN A 60 15.13 -8.88 -21.73
CA GLN A 60 15.59 -7.58 -22.21
C GLN A 60 15.90 -6.59 -21.07
N LEU A 61 15.53 -6.92 -19.83
CA LEU A 61 15.79 -6.07 -18.66
C LEU A 61 17.18 -6.37 -18.08
N PRO A 62 17.80 -5.39 -17.39
CA PRO A 62 18.95 -5.67 -16.54
C PRO A 62 18.61 -6.74 -15.51
N ALA A 63 19.60 -7.59 -15.19
CA ALA A 63 19.43 -8.63 -14.18
C ALA A 63 19.12 -7.97 -12.82
N PRO A 64 18.11 -8.46 -12.07
CA PRO A 64 17.71 -7.83 -10.83
C PRO A 64 18.70 -8.14 -9.71
N ASP A 65 18.99 -7.13 -8.89
CA ASP A 65 19.58 -7.33 -7.58
C ASP A 65 18.52 -7.74 -6.56
N LEU A 66 17.33 -7.13 -6.66
CA LEU A 66 16.18 -7.38 -5.79
C LEU A 66 14.92 -7.66 -6.61
N ILE A 67 14.10 -8.59 -6.12
CA ILE A 67 12.77 -8.87 -6.67
C ILE A 67 11.75 -8.72 -5.53
N LEU A 68 10.92 -7.68 -5.60
CA LEU A 68 9.98 -7.30 -4.55
C LEU A 68 8.57 -7.75 -4.92
N GLY A 69 7.81 -8.25 -3.96
CA GLY A 69 6.40 -8.60 -4.17
C GLY A 69 5.58 -8.52 -2.89
N ALA A 70 4.33 -8.11 -3.03
CA ALA A 70 3.33 -8.17 -1.96
C ALA A 70 2.12 -8.93 -2.50
N GLY A 71 1.57 -9.83 -1.70
CA GLY A 71 0.39 -10.62 -2.08
C GLY A 71 0.74 -12.03 -2.53
N HIS A 72 -0.12 -12.98 -2.15
CA HIS A 72 0.00 -14.39 -2.52
C HIS A 72 0.25 -14.63 -4.01
N ALA A 73 -0.42 -13.85 -4.88
CA ALA A 73 -0.32 -13.99 -6.33
C ALA A 73 1.09 -13.71 -6.88
N THR A 74 1.93 -13.01 -6.11
CA THR A 74 3.32 -12.71 -6.51
C THR A 74 4.30 -13.83 -6.16
N HIS A 75 3.98 -14.71 -5.20
CA HIS A 75 4.95 -15.64 -4.61
C HIS A 75 5.61 -16.57 -5.63
N ALA A 76 4.82 -17.28 -6.44
CA ALA A 76 5.36 -18.21 -7.44
C ALA A 76 6.20 -17.47 -8.49
N TRP A 77 5.78 -16.26 -8.85
CA TRP A 77 6.50 -15.40 -9.78
C TRP A 77 7.87 -15.00 -9.21
N LEU A 78 7.92 -14.54 -7.96
CA LEU A 78 9.16 -14.17 -7.27
C LEU A 78 10.17 -15.33 -7.28
N LEU A 79 9.72 -16.53 -6.91
CA LEU A 79 10.58 -17.71 -6.84
C LEU A 79 11.09 -18.13 -8.22
N ALA A 80 10.22 -18.12 -9.24
CA ALA A 80 10.58 -18.46 -10.61
C ALA A 80 11.60 -17.45 -11.17
N ALA A 81 11.34 -16.16 -11.01
CA ALA A 81 12.23 -15.10 -11.47
C ALA A 81 13.57 -15.12 -10.72
N GLY A 82 13.54 -15.28 -9.39
CA GLY A 82 14.74 -15.39 -8.56
C GLY A 82 15.64 -16.55 -8.98
N ARG A 83 15.05 -17.70 -9.30
CA ARG A 83 15.79 -18.87 -9.79
C ARG A 83 16.37 -18.64 -11.20
N ARG A 84 15.65 -17.95 -12.08
CA ARG A 84 15.99 -17.83 -13.51
C ARG A 84 16.94 -16.67 -13.82
N TYR A 85 16.72 -15.53 -13.17
CA TYR A 85 17.37 -14.25 -13.42
C TYR A 85 18.31 -13.81 -12.29
N GLY A 86 18.30 -14.52 -11.17
CA GLY A 86 19.04 -14.14 -9.96
C GLY A 86 18.27 -13.13 -9.11
N GLY A 87 19.00 -12.35 -8.31
CA GLY A 87 18.42 -11.39 -7.39
C GLY A 87 17.85 -12.00 -6.10
N ARG A 88 17.74 -11.17 -5.06
CA ARG A 88 17.17 -11.55 -3.77
C ARG A 88 15.65 -11.35 -3.80
N THR A 89 14.91 -12.41 -3.51
CA THR A 89 13.45 -12.38 -3.44
C THR A 89 12.98 -11.83 -2.08
N ILE A 90 12.23 -10.73 -2.11
CA ILE A 90 11.72 -10.05 -0.92
C ILE A 90 10.20 -10.01 -0.97
N VAL A 91 9.55 -10.63 0.01
CA VAL A 91 8.09 -10.60 0.16
C VAL A 91 7.66 -9.63 1.27
N LEU A 92 6.64 -8.82 1.01
CA LEU A 92 6.07 -7.87 1.96
C LEU A 92 4.70 -8.36 2.45
N MET A 93 4.73 -9.26 3.44
CA MET A 93 3.64 -9.83 4.24
C MET A 93 4.08 -11.20 4.77
N LYS A 94 3.28 -11.82 5.63
CA LYS A 94 3.38 -13.25 5.89
C LYS A 94 3.08 -14.06 4.60
N PRO A 95 4.06 -14.75 4.00
CA PRO A 95 3.80 -15.57 2.83
C PRO A 95 2.95 -16.80 3.20
N SER A 96 2.21 -17.29 2.20
CA SER A 96 1.48 -18.56 2.26
C SER A 96 2.36 -19.77 1.98
N LEU A 97 3.58 -19.54 1.49
CA LEU A 97 4.61 -20.54 1.21
C LEU A 97 5.66 -20.47 2.33
N PRO A 98 6.48 -21.52 2.52
CA PRO A 98 7.51 -21.51 3.56
C PRO A 98 8.42 -20.27 3.48
N HIS A 99 8.61 -19.57 4.60
CA HIS A 99 9.43 -18.35 4.66
C HIS A 99 10.83 -18.55 4.06
N GLY A 100 11.45 -19.71 4.32
CA GLY A 100 12.79 -20.05 3.82
C GLY A 100 12.92 -20.19 2.31
N TRP A 101 11.83 -20.10 1.54
CA TRP A 101 11.89 -20.04 0.08
C TRP A 101 12.21 -18.64 -0.44
N PHE A 102 12.02 -17.61 0.39
CA PHE A 102 12.33 -16.23 0.06
C PHE A 102 13.66 -15.82 0.68
N SER A 103 14.40 -14.92 0.01
CA SER A 103 15.63 -14.35 0.57
C SER A 103 15.35 -13.49 1.80
N LEU A 104 14.22 -12.80 1.84
CA LEU A 104 13.78 -11.97 2.96
C LEU A 104 12.25 -11.86 2.99
N CYS A 105 11.67 -11.87 4.19
CA CYS A 105 10.26 -11.58 4.43
C CYS A 105 10.15 -10.34 5.34
N LEU A 106 9.48 -9.29 4.86
CA LEU A 106 9.08 -8.15 5.68
C LEU A 106 7.66 -8.43 6.18
N VAL A 107 7.53 -8.80 7.47
CA VAL A 107 6.27 -9.31 8.02
C VAL A 107 5.74 -8.36 9.10
N PRO A 108 4.48 -7.90 9.02
CA PRO A 108 3.90 -7.10 10.09
C PRO A 108 3.86 -7.84 11.43
N ARG A 109 4.25 -7.16 12.52
CA ARG A 109 4.26 -7.75 13.87
C ARG A 109 2.93 -8.38 14.28
N HIS A 110 1.80 -7.85 13.80
CA HIS A 110 0.47 -8.37 14.13
C HIS A 110 0.18 -9.77 13.54
N ASP A 111 0.96 -10.23 12.55
CA ASP A 111 0.84 -11.56 11.96
C ASP A 111 1.46 -12.67 12.81
N ARG A 112 2.22 -12.30 13.85
CA ARG A 112 2.78 -13.17 14.90
C ARG A 112 3.51 -14.40 14.32
N VAL A 113 4.41 -14.19 13.37
CA VAL A 113 5.25 -15.25 12.82
C VAL A 113 6.41 -15.58 13.78
N PRO A 114 6.85 -16.85 13.88
CA PRO A 114 8.05 -17.18 14.64
C PRO A 114 9.28 -16.45 14.06
N PRO A 115 10.21 -15.98 14.91
CA PRO A 115 11.46 -15.38 14.44
C PRO A 115 12.25 -16.35 13.55
N ALA A 116 12.87 -15.81 12.50
CA ALA A 116 13.79 -16.51 11.62
C ALA A 116 14.79 -15.51 11.01
N ASP A 117 15.97 -15.98 10.61
CA ASP A 117 17.06 -15.13 10.09
C ASP A 117 16.67 -14.32 8.85
N ASN A 118 15.71 -14.82 8.06
CA ASN A 118 15.21 -14.17 6.87
C ASN A 118 13.88 -13.42 7.09
N ILE A 119 13.55 -13.07 8.34
CA ILE A 119 12.34 -12.30 8.67
C ILE A 119 12.75 -10.99 9.36
N ILE A 120 12.27 -9.87 8.82
CA ILE A 120 12.29 -8.57 9.50
C ILE A 120 10.86 -8.20 9.84
N GLU A 121 10.62 -7.98 11.13
CA GLU A 121 9.32 -7.50 11.59
C GLU A 121 9.11 -6.02 11.24
N THR A 122 7.95 -5.71 10.68
CA THR A 122 7.53 -4.33 10.39
C THR A 122 6.46 -3.88 11.39
N THR A 123 6.43 -2.58 11.68
CA THR A 123 5.29 -1.97 12.37
C THR A 123 4.26 -1.57 11.33
N GLY A 124 3.33 -2.47 11.05
CA GLY A 124 2.29 -2.26 10.05
C GLY A 124 2.72 -2.50 8.61
N ALA A 125 1.86 -2.07 7.69
CA ALA A 125 2.08 -2.15 6.26
C ALA A 125 2.98 -0.98 5.80
N LEU A 126 4.02 -1.29 5.03
CA LEU A 126 4.81 -0.27 4.33
C LEU A 126 3.92 0.51 3.36
N ASN A 127 4.27 1.77 3.10
CA ASN A 127 3.54 2.60 2.16
C ASN A 127 4.46 3.71 1.61
N PRO A 128 4.08 4.36 0.49
CA PRO A 128 4.94 5.32 -0.18
C PRO A 128 4.75 6.77 0.31
N VAL A 129 3.86 6.99 1.29
CA VAL A 129 3.55 8.31 1.84
C VAL A 129 4.81 8.89 2.47
N ARG A 130 4.99 10.21 2.32
CA ARG A 130 6.04 10.96 3.01
C ARG A 130 5.41 12.14 3.72
N PRO A 131 5.72 12.36 5.01
CA PRO A 131 5.24 13.54 5.70
C PRO A 131 5.82 14.80 5.04
N GLY A 132 4.99 15.82 4.87
CA GLY A 132 5.43 17.13 4.40
C GLY A 132 6.16 17.91 5.48
N ALA A 133 6.84 19.00 5.07
CA ALA A 133 7.58 19.86 5.99
C ALA A 133 6.69 20.73 6.88
N ALA A 134 5.49 21.08 6.40
CA ALA A 134 4.51 21.88 7.11
C ALA A 134 3.13 21.23 6.98
N ARG A 135 2.28 21.45 7.98
CA ARG A 135 0.91 20.96 8.00
C ARG A 135 -0.07 22.10 8.00
N ASP A 136 -1.21 21.84 7.38
CA ASP A 136 -2.37 22.71 7.40
C ASP A 136 -3.36 22.22 8.47
N GLY A 137 -3.38 22.91 9.61
CA GLY A 137 -4.33 22.63 10.69
C GLY A 137 -5.79 22.88 10.33
N ALA A 138 -6.07 23.61 9.24
CA ALA A 138 -7.42 23.81 8.73
C ALA A 138 -7.87 22.70 7.77
N LEU A 139 -7.00 21.73 7.44
CA LEU A 139 -7.31 20.63 6.54
C LEU A 139 -7.47 19.30 7.29
N ALA A 140 -8.67 18.72 7.17
CA ALA A 140 -8.98 17.36 7.53
C ALA A 140 -9.17 16.48 6.28
N VAL A 141 -8.62 15.25 6.32
CA VAL A 141 -8.75 14.25 5.25
C VAL A 141 -9.48 13.02 5.77
N VAL A 142 -10.52 12.60 5.07
CA VAL A 142 -11.31 11.41 5.42
C VAL A 142 -11.04 10.29 4.41
N LEU A 143 -10.52 9.16 4.89
CA LEU A 143 -10.26 7.96 4.07
C LEU A 143 -11.21 6.84 4.47
N ILE A 144 -12.08 6.46 3.53
CA ILE A 144 -13.12 5.47 3.75
C ILE A 144 -12.76 4.20 2.99
N GLY A 145 -12.67 3.09 3.71
CA GLY A 145 -12.48 1.77 3.15
C GLY A 145 -13.77 1.26 2.50
N GLY A 146 -14.40 0.26 3.07
CA GLY A 146 -15.66 -0.30 2.58
C GLY A 146 -16.01 -1.61 3.28
N PRO A 147 -17.15 -2.22 2.99
CA PRO A 147 -17.54 -3.49 3.58
C PRO A 147 -16.41 -4.53 3.48
N SER A 148 -16.04 -5.10 4.63
CA SER A 148 -15.01 -6.13 4.74
C SER A 148 -15.55 -7.31 5.54
N ARG A 149 -14.92 -8.49 5.41
CA ARG A 149 -15.36 -9.70 6.14
C ARG A 149 -15.33 -9.55 7.67
N HIS A 150 -14.60 -8.56 8.18
CA HIS A 150 -14.33 -8.39 9.61
C HIS A 150 -14.89 -7.08 10.17
N HIS A 151 -15.62 -6.30 9.37
CA HIS A 151 -16.13 -4.99 9.78
C HIS A 151 -17.60 -4.83 9.37
N CYS A 152 -18.46 -4.57 10.36
CA CYS A 152 -19.88 -4.29 10.14
C CYS A 152 -20.02 -2.88 9.56
N TRP A 153 -20.58 -2.78 8.35
CA TRP A 153 -20.75 -1.52 7.64
C TRP A 153 -22.13 -0.92 7.90
N ASP A 154 -22.18 0.29 8.45
CA ASP A 154 -23.40 1.09 8.60
C ASP A 154 -23.12 2.53 8.16
N THR A 155 -23.61 2.87 6.96
CA THR A 155 -23.45 4.20 6.35
C THR A 155 -24.03 5.31 7.23
N GLY A 156 -25.15 5.05 7.92
CA GLY A 156 -25.79 6.04 8.79
C GLY A 156 -25.01 6.25 10.09
N ALA A 157 -24.43 5.19 10.67
CA ALA A 157 -23.56 5.30 11.83
C ALA A 157 -22.28 6.07 11.49
N LEU A 158 -21.62 5.73 10.38
CA LEU A 158 -20.43 6.43 9.90
C LEU A 158 -20.68 7.93 9.68
N ALA A 159 -21.80 8.28 9.05
CA ALA A 159 -22.15 9.68 8.81
C ALA A 159 -22.42 10.45 10.13
N ARG A 160 -23.07 9.82 11.12
CA ARG A 160 -23.30 10.44 12.43
C ARG A 160 -22.00 10.64 13.20
N GLU A 161 -21.11 9.67 13.15
CA GLU A 161 -19.80 9.77 13.80
C GLU A 161 -18.95 10.88 13.19
N LEU A 162 -18.87 10.93 11.86
CA LEU A 162 -18.18 12.02 11.16
C LEU A 162 -18.80 13.38 11.45
N ALA A 163 -20.12 13.50 11.51
CA ALA A 163 -20.76 14.76 11.89
C ALA A 163 -20.36 15.22 13.31
N ALA A 164 -20.26 14.29 14.26
CA ALA A 164 -19.81 14.60 15.62
C ALA A 164 -18.34 15.02 15.67
N VAL A 165 -17.48 14.33 14.91
CA VAL A 165 -16.07 14.67 14.73
C VAL A 165 -15.91 16.06 14.13
N MET A 166 -16.61 16.36 13.03
CA MET A 166 -16.56 17.67 12.37
C MET A 166 -17.01 18.79 13.29
N ALA A 167 -18.01 18.57 14.15
CA ALA A 167 -18.47 19.56 15.11
C ALA A 167 -17.46 19.85 16.23
N ALA A 168 -16.53 18.92 16.51
CA ALA A 168 -15.51 19.06 17.54
C ALA A 168 -14.13 19.48 16.98
N SER A 169 -13.94 19.41 15.66
CA SER A 169 -12.69 19.74 14.98
C SER A 169 -12.57 21.24 14.72
N ALA A 170 -11.33 21.74 14.66
CA ALA A 170 -11.01 23.08 14.21
C ALA A 170 -10.76 23.17 12.69
N ALA A 171 -10.87 22.05 11.96
CA ALA A 171 -10.63 22.01 10.52
C ALA A 171 -11.76 22.72 9.76
N GLU A 172 -11.38 23.61 8.84
CA GLU A 172 -12.29 24.38 8.00
C GLU A 172 -12.58 23.68 6.66
N ARG A 173 -11.66 22.82 6.20
CA ARG A 173 -11.72 22.15 4.91
C ARG A 173 -11.66 20.64 5.10
N TRP A 174 -12.63 19.95 4.51
CA TRP A 174 -12.78 18.51 4.61
C TRP A 174 -12.72 17.89 3.22
N LEU A 175 -11.64 17.17 2.96
CA LEU A 175 -11.48 16.38 1.74
C LEU A 175 -11.68 14.91 2.07
N GLY A 176 -12.16 14.11 1.11
CA GLY A 176 -12.25 12.69 1.36
C GLY A 176 -12.17 11.81 0.13
N SER A 177 -11.74 10.57 0.35
CA SER A 177 -11.75 9.56 -0.69
C SER A 177 -12.15 8.18 -0.17
N GLY A 178 -12.86 7.45 -1.03
CA GLY A 178 -13.25 6.07 -0.81
C GLY A 178 -12.32 5.08 -1.50
N SER A 179 -12.18 3.87 -0.97
CA SER A 179 -11.60 2.73 -1.68
C SER A 179 -12.53 2.24 -2.81
N ARG A 180 -12.04 1.33 -3.66
CA ARG A 180 -12.87 0.63 -4.67
C ARG A 180 -14.05 -0.17 -4.09
N ARG A 181 -14.07 -0.39 -2.77
CA ARG A 181 -15.14 -1.09 -2.05
C ARG A 181 -16.14 -0.13 -1.42
N THR A 182 -15.89 1.18 -1.42
CA THR A 182 -16.81 2.15 -0.81
C THR A 182 -18.11 2.19 -1.62
N PRO A 183 -19.27 1.94 -1.00
CA PRO A 183 -20.56 2.09 -1.67
C PRO A 183 -20.85 3.55 -2.04
N ASP A 184 -21.52 3.78 -3.18
CA ASP A 184 -21.87 5.13 -3.65
C ASP A 184 -22.73 5.91 -2.64
N GLU A 185 -23.60 5.22 -1.89
CA GLU A 185 -24.42 5.81 -0.84
C GLU A 185 -23.59 6.48 0.27
N VAL A 186 -22.39 5.95 0.56
CA VAL A 186 -21.48 6.54 1.55
C VAL A 186 -20.93 7.84 1.00
N GLY A 187 -20.49 7.85 -0.26
CA GLY A 187 -20.02 9.08 -0.89
C GLY A 187 -21.10 10.16 -0.93
N ALA A 188 -22.36 9.78 -1.22
CA ALA A 188 -23.49 10.71 -1.17
C ALA A 188 -23.73 11.25 0.25
N ALA A 189 -23.70 10.39 1.28
CA ALA A 189 -23.88 10.81 2.66
C ALA A 189 -22.77 11.77 3.13
N LEU A 190 -21.51 11.52 2.76
CA LEU A 190 -20.39 12.38 3.15
C LEU A 190 -20.41 13.72 2.43
N ARG A 191 -20.81 13.77 1.16
CA ARG A 191 -21.03 15.05 0.46
C ARG A 191 -22.15 15.86 1.10
N ALA A 192 -23.21 15.20 1.60
CA ALA A 192 -24.29 15.88 2.31
C ALA A 192 -23.84 16.51 3.63
N LEU A 193 -22.73 16.04 4.22
CA LEU A 193 -22.08 16.66 5.39
C LEU A 193 -21.17 17.84 5.03
N GLY A 194 -20.96 18.10 3.73
CA GLY A 194 -20.04 19.15 3.26
C GLY A 194 -18.60 18.68 3.03
N ILE A 195 -18.34 17.37 3.02
CA ILE A 195 -17.03 16.82 2.68
C ILE A 195 -16.88 16.77 1.15
N ASP A 196 -15.77 17.27 0.63
CA ASP A 196 -15.41 17.14 -0.78
C ASP A 196 -14.93 15.71 -1.06
N PHE A 197 -15.89 14.81 -1.25
CA PHE A 197 -15.68 13.36 -1.28
C PHE A 197 -15.73 12.78 -2.71
N HIS A 198 -14.66 12.08 -3.08
CA HIS A 198 -14.50 11.45 -4.39
C HIS A 198 -14.17 9.95 -4.31
N ALA A 199 -14.64 9.18 -5.27
CA ALA A 199 -14.17 7.80 -5.42
C ALA A 199 -12.69 7.78 -5.83
N ALA A 200 -11.92 6.77 -5.40
CA ALA A 200 -10.48 6.70 -5.69
C ALA A 200 -10.13 6.74 -7.18
N ASP A 201 -11.01 6.24 -8.06
CA ASP A 201 -10.81 6.26 -9.52
C ASP A 201 -11.08 7.62 -10.18
N GLN A 202 -11.62 8.58 -9.43
CA GLN A 202 -11.85 9.97 -9.86
C GLN A 202 -10.69 10.92 -9.52
N LEU A 203 -9.69 10.42 -8.78
CA LEU A 203 -8.60 11.22 -8.26
C LEU A 203 -7.25 10.83 -8.89
N PRO A 204 -6.27 11.73 -8.92
CA PRO A 204 -4.89 11.39 -9.25
C PRO A 204 -4.36 10.25 -8.36
N GLY A 205 -3.52 9.38 -8.92
CA GLY A 205 -3.01 8.20 -8.21
C GLY A 205 -2.14 8.53 -6.98
N ASP A 206 -1.61 9.74 -6.90
CA ASP A 206 -0.83 10.30 -5.78
C ASP A 206 -1.65 11.25 -4.89
N TRP A 207 -2.97 11.36 -5.09
CA TRP A 207 -3.80 12.28 -4.33
C TRP A 207 -3.75 11.98 -2.83
N VAL A 208 -3.89 10.70 -2.44
CA VAL A 208 -3.82 10.30 -1.03
C VAL A 208 -2.46 10.68 -0.44
N ASP A 209 -1.36 10.35 -1.13
CA ASP A 209 0.00 10.70 -0.69
C ASP A 209 0.15 12.21 -0.50
N THR A 210 -0.39 13.01 -1.43
CA THR A 210 -0.32 14.47 -1.43
C THR A 210 -1.13 15.08 -0.30
N GLN A 211 -2.38 14.63 -0.09
CA GLN A 211 -3.22 15.17 0.97
C GLN A 211 -2.68 14.77 2.36
N LEU A 212 -2.27 13.51 2.54
CA LEU A 212 -1.71 13.04 3.81
C LEU A 212 -0.39 13.71 4.18
N ALA A 213 0.39 14.17 3.21
CA ALA A 213 1.62 14.91 3.47
C ALA A 213 1.38 16.27 4.15
N VAL A 214 0.21 16.88 3.95
CA VAL A 214 -0.09 18.25 4.43
C VAL A 214 -1.24 18.33 5.44
N ALA A 215 -2.09 17.32 5.53
CA ALA A 215 -3.25 17.34 6.42
C ALA A 215 -2.86 17.50 7.90
N GLY A 216 -3.55 18.38 8.61
CA GLY A 216 -3.44 18.51 10.06
C GLY A 216 -4.13 17.34 10.77
N GLU A 217 -5.25 16.88 10.23
CA GLU A 217 -6.10 15.83 10.78
C GLU A 217 -6.48 14.82 9.69
N VAL A 218 -6.51 13.53 10.06
CA VAL A 218 -6.87 12.44 9.17
C VAL A 218 -7.81 11.48 9.89
N TRP A 219 -8.97 11.19 9.32
CA TRP A 219 -9.92 10.22 9.83
C TRP A 219 -10.03 9.03 8.88
N VAL A 220 -9.86 7.83 9.41
CA VAL A 220 -9.80 6.61 8.61
C VAL A 220 -10.77 5.57 9.17
N SER A 221 -11.54 4.91 8.31
CA SER A 221 -12.38 3.79 8.76
C SER A 221 -11.55 2.58 9.19
N ALA A 222 -11.98 1.91 10.26
CA ALA A 222 -11.25 0.80 10.88
C ALA A 222 -11.06 -0.44 9.96
N ASP A 223 -11.79 -0.54 8.85
CA ASP A 223 -11.74 -1.70 7.96
C ASP A 223 -10.48 -1.76 7.07
N SER A 224 -9.71 -0.67 6.99
CA SER A 224 -8.58 -0.54 6.07
C SER A 224 -7.25 -0.34 6.80
N VAL A 225 -6.62 -1.44 7.19
CA VAL A 225 -5.29 -1.44 7.82
C VAL A 225 -4.24 -0.67 6.99
N SER A 226 -4.28 -0.79 5.66
CA SER A 226 -3.35 -0.04 4.79
C SER A 226 -3.56 1.47 4.90
N MET A 227 -4.80 1.97 4.86
CA MET A 227 -5.08 3.40 4.99
C MET A 227 -4.72 3.94 6.37
N ILE A 228 -4.92 3.13 7.43
CA ILE A 228 -4.51 3.51 8.79
C ILE A 228 -2.99 3.75 8.84
N TYR A 229 -2.19 2.84 8.31
CA TYR A 229 -0.74 3.01 8.29
C TYR A 229 -0.26 4.12 7.33
N GLU A 230 -1.00 4.39 6.25
CA GLU A 230 -0.74 5.55 5.38
C GLU A 230 -0.98 6.86 6.12
N ALA A 231 -2.10 6.98 6.83
CA ALA A 231 -2.41 8.14 7.66
C ALA A 231 -1.36 8.37 8.74
N LEU A 232 -0.95 7.30 9.43
CA LEU A 232 0.12 7.37 10.43
C LEU A 232 1.46 7.82 9.83
N THR A 233 1.80 7.38 8.61
CA THR A 233 3.03 7.83 7.91
C THR A 233 2.96 9.31 7.52
N GLY A 234 1.79 9.84 7.15
CA GLY A 234 1.61 11.26 6.82
C GLY A 234 1.90 12.19 8.01
N GLY A 235 1.77 11.67 9.22
CA GLY A 235 2.21 12.29 10.46
C GLY A 235 1.19 13.21 11.12
N GLY A 236 0.11 13.60 10.43
CA GLY A 236 -1.03 14.33 11.00
C GLY A 236 -1.68 13.60 12.18
N SER A 237 -2.59 14.27 12.88
CA SER A 237 -3.39 13.62 13.93
C SER A 237 -4.32 12.59 13.28
N VAL A 238 -4.25 11.33 13.72
CA VAL A 238 -5.04 10.24 13.13
C VAL A 238 -6.15 9.79 14.07
N GLY A 239 -7.38 9.86 13.58
CA GLY A 239 -8.57 9.31 14.22
C GLY A 239 -9.10 8.08 13.46
N ILE A 240 -9.75 7.17 14.19
CA ILE A 240 -10.38 5.97 13.63
C ILE A 240 -11.89 6.12 13.74
N LEU A 241 -12.58 5.77 12.65
CA LEU A 241 -14.04 5.66 12.53
C LEU A 241 -14.47 4.18 12.54
#